data_AF-A0A0F9AE09-F1
#
_entry.id   AF-A0A0F9AE09-F1
#
_cell.length_a   1.000
_cell.length_b   1.000
_cell.length_c   1.000
_cell.angle_alpha   90.00
_cell.angle_beta   90.00
_cell.angle_gamma   90.00
#
_symmetry.space_group_name_H-M   'P 1'
#
loop_
_entity.id
_entity.type
_entity.pdbx_description
1 polymer ?
#
loop_
_entity_poly.entity_id
_entity_poly.type
_entity_poly.pdbx_seq_one_letter_code
_entity_poly.pdbx_strand_id
1 'polypeptide(L)'
;MSEGPLTLRCPWGEEWPGLSFKSLVALKEDIQTHDTITWLCPAGHSFTLKKAVKTGMFTPEQALTMIAEAQRRLPEARKEAKRLMREFRRPTRKTK
;
A
#
# COMPACT_ATOMS: atom_id res chain seq x y z
N MET A 1 -2.28 28.62 -10.27
CA MET A 1 -2.14 27.26 -10.84
C MET A 1 -3.14 26.39 -10.11
N SER A 2 -4.22 26.01 -10.78
CA SER A 2 -5.33 25.28 -10.17
C SER A 2 -4.97 23.80 -10.06
N GLU A 3 -4.35 23.39 -8.95
CA GLU A 3 -4.27 21.98 -8.59
C GLU A 3 -5.66 21.51 -8.20
N GLY A 4 -6.47 21.14 -9.20
CA GLY A 4 -7.72 20.43 -8.96
C GLY A 4 -7.42 19.17 -8.12
N PRO A 5 -8.32 18.77 -7.21
CA PRO A 5 -8.09 17.57 -6.40
C PRO A 5 -7.78 16.42 -7.35
N LEU A 6 -6.61 15.79 -7.21
CA LEU A 6 -6.20 14.64 -8.02
C LEU A 6 -7.24 13.53 -7.81
N THR A 7 -8.29 13.48 -8.61
CA THR A 7 -9.33 12.46 -8.49
C THR A 7 -8.80 11.18 -9.11
N LEU A 8 -8.61 10.17 -8.27
CA LEU A 8 -8.23 8.83 -8.71
C LEU A 8 -9.51 8.01 -8.91
N ARG A 9 -9.53 7.22 -9.98
CA ARG A 9 -10.66 6.36 -10.32
C ARG A 9 -10.30 4.90 -10.10
N CYS A 10 -11.15 4.19 -9.38
CA CYS A 10 -11.06 2.75 -9.18
C CYS A 10 -11.16 1.97 -10.49
N PRO A 11 -10.57 0.78 -10.57
CA PRO A 11 -11.02 -0.26 -11.52
C PRO A 11 -12.53 -0.55 -11.48
N TRP A 12 -13.22 -0.28 -10.38
CA TRP A 12 -14.68 -0.44 -10.23
C TRP A 12 -15.50 0.81 -10.60
N GLY A 13 -14.85 1.92 -10.97
CA GLY A 13 -15.53 3.11 -11.47
C GLY A 13 -15.82 4.20 -10.42
N GLU A 14 -15.54 3.98 -9.14
CA GLU A 14 -15.64 5.02 -8.11
C GLU A 14 -14.50 6.03 -8.18
N GLU A 15 -14.81 7.30 -7.92
CA GLU A 15 -13.87 8.42 -7.93
C GLU A 15 -13.64 8.90 -6.51
N TRP A 16 -12.38 9.13 -6.14
CA TRP A 16 -12.02 9.67 -4.82
C TRP A 16 -10.84 10.64 -4.91
N PRO A 17 -10.70 11.55 -3.94
CA PRO A 17 -9.51 12.38 -3.85
C PRO A 17 -8.28 11.52 -3.61
N GLY A 18 -7.22 11.77 -4.37
CA GLY A 18 -5.96 11.03 -4.39
C GLY A 18 -5.15 11.10 -3.09
N LEU A 19 -5.66 11.76 -2.06
CA LEU A 19 -5.08 11.81 -0.72
C LEU A 19 -5.67 10.74 0.23
N SER A 20 -6.74 10.04 -0.16
CA SER A 20 -7.49 9.11 0.71
C SER A 20 -7.18 7.64 0.50
N PHE A 21 -6.17 7.29 -0.29
CA PHE A 21 -5.83 5.88 -0.53
C PHE A 21 -4.91 5.31 0.56
N LYS A 22 -5.00 4.00 0.78
CA LYS A 22 -4.05 3.26 1.62
C LYS A 22 -3.35 2.20 0.76
N SER A 23 -2.02 2.18 0.78
CA SER A 23 -1.23 1.11 0.15
C SER A 23 -0.80 0.09 1.19
N LEU A 24 -1.12 -1.18 0.95
CA LEU A 24 -0.60 -2.32 1.69
C LEU A 24 0.53 -2.96 0.88
N VAL A 25 1.65 -3.19 1.55
CA VAL A 25 2.83 -3.82 0.96
C VAL A 25 3.03 -5.16 1.68
N ALA A 26 3.06 -6.26 0.93
CA ALA A 26 3.29 -7.57 1.48
C ALA A 26 4.73 -7.69 2.02
N LEU A 27 4.90 -7.54 3.34
CA LEU A 27 6.19 -7.66 4.03
C LEU A 27 6.77 -9.09 4.06
N LYS A 28 5.98 -10.08 3.62
CA LYS A 28 6.35 -11.50 3.62
C LYS A 28 7.24 -11.86 2.43
N GLU A 29 7.18 -11.10 1.35
CA GLU A 29 7.96 -11.32 0.14
C GLU A 29 9.23 -10.46 0.16
N ASP A 30 10.36 -11.08 -0.21
CA ASP A 30 11.66 -10.38 -0.26
C ASP A 30 11.78 -9.43 -1.47
N ILE A 31 10.94 -9.64 -2.50
CA ILE A 31 10.92 -8.84 -3.73
C ILE A 31 9.54 -8.23 -3.90
N GLN A 32 9.45 -6.90 -3.91
CA GLN A 32 8.23 -6.19 -4.24
C GLN A 32 8.03 -6.15 -5.76
N THR A 33 6.88 -6.60 -6.22
CA THR A 33 6.49 -6.55 -7.64
C THR A 33 5.11 -5.91 -7.79
N HIS A 34 4.65 -5.76 -9.02
CA HIS A 34 3.33 -5.20 -9.33
C HIS A 34 2.15 -5.94 -8.66
N ASP A 35 2.35 -7.19 -8.25
CA ASP A 35 1.32 -8.02 -7.60
C ASP A 35 1.37 -7.94 -6.06
N THR A 36 2.51 -7.56 -5.47
CA THR A 36 2.71 -7.56 -4.01
C THR A 36 2.21 -6.28 -3.33
N ILE A 37 2.02 -5.22 -4.12
CA ILE A 37 1.51 -3.93 -3.65
C ILE A 37 0.00 -3.89 -3.91
N THR A 38 -0.77 -3.88 -2.83
CA THR A 38 -2.23 -3.81 -2.85
C THR A 38 -2.70 -2.43 -2.43
N TRP A 39 -3.55 -1.82 -3.23
CA TRP A 39 -4.17 -0.54 -2.98
C TRP A 39 -5.58 -0.72 -2.44
N LEU A 40 -5.91 -0.01 -1.38
CA LEU A 40 -7.26 0.08 -0.84
C LEU A 40 -7.88 1.45 -1.12
N CYS A 41 -9.09 1.38 -1.68
CA CYS A 41 -9.99 2.49 -1.86
C CYS A 41 -10.67 2.84 -0.53
N PRO A 42 -11.07 4.11 -0.34
CA PRO A 42 -11.95 4.50 0.76
C PRO A 42 -13.31 3.77 0.73
N ALA A 43 -13.76 3.34 -0.45
CA ALA A 43 -14.96 2.53 -0.64
C ALA A 43 -14.82 1.06 -0.15
N GLY A 44 -13.64 0.63 0.30
CA GLY A 44 -13.40 -0.73 0.76
C GLY A 44 -12.98 -1.72 -0.34
N HIS A 45 -12.81 -1.25 -1.58
CA HIS A 45 -12.26 -2.07 -2.67
C HIS A 45 -10.73 -2.21 -2.54
N SER A 46 -10.20 -3.40 -2.82
CA SER A 46 -8.76 -3.66 -2.87
C SER A 46 -8.33 -4.16 -4.25
N PHE A 47 -7.22 -3.64 -4.77
CA PHE A 47 -6.69 -4.04 -6.06
C PHE A 47 -5.16 -3.98 -6.09
N THR A 48 -4.53 -4.81 -6.91
CA THR A 48 -3.07 -4.80 -7.06
C THR A 48 -2.61 -3.61 -7.90
N LEU A 49 -1.37 -3.16 -7.67
CA LEU A 49 -0.73 -2.10 -8.47
C LEU A 49 -0.75 -2.47 -9.96
N LYS A 50 -0.59 -3.75 -10.31
CA LYS A 50 -0.76 -4.26 -11.67
C LYS A 50 -2.11 -3.89 -12.29
N LYS A 51 -3.20 -4.07 -11.54
CA LYS A 51 -4.55 -3.73 -12.01
C LYS A 51 -4.71 -2.22 -12.19
N ALA A 52 -4.11 -1.44 -11.29
CA ALA A 52 -4.09 0.02 -11.35
C ALA A 52 -3.40 0.55 -12.62
N VAL A 53 -2.23 -0.01 -12.98
CA VAL A 53 -1.53 0.34 -14.22
C VAL A 53 -2.36 -0.09 -15.44
N LYS A 54 -2.95 -1.29 -15.40
CA LYS A 54 -3.80 -1.80 -16.49
C LYS A 54 -5.04 -0.94 -16.72
N THR A 55 -5.62 -0.36 -15.67
CA THR A 55 -6.78 0.54 -15.79
C THR A 55 -6.39 1.98 -16.11
N GLY A 56 -5.10 2.28 -16.30
CA GLY A 56 -4.61 3.62 -16.59
C GLY A 56 -4.67 4.58 -15.39
N MET A 57 -4.79 4.05 -14.17
CA MET A 57 -4.83 4.84 -12.94
C MET A 57 -3.45 5.39 -12.57
N PHE A 58 -2.39 4.62 -12.85
CA PHE A 58 -1.00 5.05 -12.74
C PHE A 58 -0.27 4.78 -14.05
N THR A 59 0.69 5.65 -14.38
CA THR A 59 1.61 5.34 -15.48
C THR A 59 2.57 4.22 -15.06
N PRO A 60 3.10 3.43 -16.02
CA PRO A 60 4.09 2.40 -15.71
C PRO A 60 5.33 2.99 -15.01
N GLU A 61 5.73 4.20 -15.36
CA GLU A 61 6.84 4.90 -14.72
C GLU A 61 6.55 5.22 -13.25
N GLN A 62 5.36 5.74 -12.94
CA GLN A 62 4.94 5.99 -11.56
C GLN A 62 4.88 4.69 -10.74
N ALA A 63 4.39 3.61 -11.35
CA ALA A 63 4.34 2.31 -10.69
C ALA A 63 5.74 1.79 -10.34
N LEU A 64 6.72 1.96 -11.23
CA LEU A 64 8.11 1.59 -10.97
C LEU A 64 8.71 2.41 -9.82
N THR A 65 8.45 3.73 -9.77
CA THR A 65 8.89 4.58 -8.65
C THR A 65 8.29 4.11 -7.33
N MET A 66 6.99 3.77 -7.31
CA MET A 66 6.32 3.23 -6.12
C MET A 66 6.90 1.89 -5.68
N ILE A 67 7.21 0.99 -6.62
CA ILE A 67 7.86 -0.30 -6.33
C ILE A 67 9.26 -0.07 -5.74
N ALA A 68 10.04 0.82 -6.33
CA ALA A 68 11.39 1.14 -5.85
C ALA A 68 11.36 1.72 -4.43
N GLU A 69 10.42 2.61 -4.14
CA GLU A 69 10.25 3.18 -2.81
C GLU A 69 9.76 2.14 -1.79
N ALA A 70 8.79 1.29 -2.18
CA ALA A 70 8.33 0.18 -1.35
C ALA A 70 9.48 -0.80 -1.02
N GLN A 71 10.31 -1.13 -2.00
CA GLN A 71 11.49 -1.99 -1.81
C GLN A 71 12.51 -1.35 -0.86
N ARG A 72 12.74 -0.04 -0.98
CA ARG A 72 13.65 0.70 -0.10
C ARG A 72 13.18 0.72 1.35
N ARG A 73 11.86 0.82 1.58
CA ARG A 73 11.25 0.84 2.93
C ARG A 73 11.03 -0.55 3.52
N LEU A 74 11.05 -1.60 2.70
CA LEU A 74 10.84 -2.99 3.10
C LEU A 74 11.69 -3.45 4.31
N PRO A 75 13.02 -3.24 4.35
CA PRO A 75 13.84 -3.69 5.49
C PRO A 75 13.46 -3.01 6.81
N GLU A 76 13.13 -1.71 6.78
CA GLU A 76 12.69 -0.97 7.97
C GLU A 76 11.30 -1.42 8.42
N ALA A 77 10.36 -1.53 7.47
CA ALA A 77 9.01 -2.01 7.76
C ALA A 77 9.02 -3.45 8.31
N ARG A 78 9.91 -4.32 7.82
CA ARG A 78 10.07 -5.70 8.33
C ARG A 78 10.66 -5.71 9.75
N LYS A 79 11.64 -4.85 10.05
CA LYS A 79 12.18 -4.68 11.41
C LYS A 79 11.10 -4.19 12.37
N GLU A 80 10.33 -3.18 11.98
CA GLU A 80 9.25 -2.62 12.79
C GLU A 80 8.12 -3.63 13.00
N ALA A 81 7.67 -4.33 11.96
CA ALA A 81 6.68 -5.40 12.09
C ALA A 81 7.17 -6.50 13.05
N LYS A 82 8.45 -6.89 12.98
CA LYS A 82 9.05 -7.85 13.92
C LYS A 82 9.11 -7.31 15.35
N ARG A 83 9.37 -6.00 15.54
CA ARG A 83 9.34 -5.33 16.85
C ARG A 83 7.93 -5.36 17.43
N LEU A 84 6.94 -4.91 16.65
CA LEU A 84 5.53 -4.90 17.03
C LEU A 84 5.02 -6.31 17.36
N MET A 85 5.36 -7.32 16.54
CA MET A 85 5.01 -8.72 16.83
C MET A 85 5.63 -9.19 18.15
N ARG A 86 6.87 -8.80 18.47
CA ARG A 86 7.50 -9.15 19.77
C ARG A 86 6.82 -8.46 20.94
N GLU A 87 6.40 -7.20 20.78
CA GLU A 87 5.64 -6.47 21.81
C GLU A 87 4.26 -7.10 22.05
N PHE A 88 3.53 -7.41 20.97
CA PHE A 88 2.21 -8.06 21.06
C PHE A 88 2.28 -9.48 21.62
N ARG A 89 3.41 -10.18 21.43
CA ARG A 89 3.64 -11.52 21.98
C ARG A 89 4.01 -11.49 23.46
N ARG A 90 4.16 -10.32 24.11
CA ARG A 90 4.31 -10.29 25.56
C ARG A 90 3.00 -10.77 26.19
N PRO A 91 3.02 -11.82 27.02
CA PRO A 91 1.82 -12.22 27.75
C PRO A 91 1.41 -11.02 28.60
N THR A 92 0.15 -10.62 28.51
CA THR A 92 -0.46 -9.76 29.50
C THR A 92 -0.24 -10.45 30.84
N ARG A 93 0.68 -9.92 31.65
CA ARG A 93 0.79 -10.33 33.06
C ARG A 93 -0.59 -10.04 33.64
N LYS A 94 -1.39 -11.08 33.85
CA LYS A 94 -2.56 -11.02 34.74
C LYS A 94 -2.02 -10.57 36.10
N THR A 95 -2.16 -9.29 36.40
CA THR A 95 -2.02 -8.78 37.76
C THR A 95 -3.14 -9.42 38.58
N LYS A 96 -2.72 -10.20 39.57
CA LYS A 96 -3.56 -10.87 40.56
C LYS A 96 -4.01 -9.86 41.61
#